data_AF-A0A2V7I8M3-F1
#
_entry.id   AF-A0A2V7I8M3-F1
#
_cell.length_a   1.000
_cell.length_b   1.000
_cell.length_c   1.000
_cell.angle_alpha   90.00
_cell.angle_beta   90.00
_cell.angle_gamma   90.00
#
_symmetry.space_group_name_H-M   'P 1'
#
loop_
_entity.id
_entity.type
_entity.pdbx_description
1 polymer ?
#
loop_
_entity_poly.entity_id
_entity_poly.type
_entity_poly.pdbx_seq_one_letter_code
_entity_poly.pdbx_strand_id
1 'polypeptide(L)'
;MQAVIHNVREHLPDVCIDCICSDPEDVSARYNIPAIPIYYRHRNASRSRAEAPRTNTLVRLFRRVFIRLPQEILHWITAFRALKDTRMLIMTGTGMLTDFGITPLDLHYEILKWSLAAKLRRCKVAFLSVGGSQLDRPLSRWLVKSALSLAAYRSYRDRFSRDCLDSIGANTSADPIYPDLAFSFPRTKLPDSPHRNRTERVIGVGLMDYYGKESRRETGEHVYRAYLETMAMFTGWLLNQRYTVRLLIGDVSYDKRAKHDLIEALHRDRVTYDDRQLIDEPVFSVEQLLTQLATTEMVVATRFHNIVLALLLNKPVVSIAYDPKIDAVMAAAGLAAYCQPIDDVDLQKLVERFSRLEANSETVKTDLMRQVEEHRRVLDEQYAVIFRMFATTDVATAPRVSQSHTQPSVPKW
;
A
#
# COMPACT_ATOMS: atom_id res chain seq x y z
N MET A 1 2.88 -5.56 2.16
CA MET A 1 2.94 -7.04 2.23
C MET A 1 4.37 -7.58 2.18
N GLN A 2 5.14 -7.35 1.11
CA GLN A 2 6.52 -7.90 0.98
C GLN A 2 7.43 -7.58 2.17
N ALA A 3 7.44 -6.32 2.62
CA ALA A 3 8.21 -5.90 3.78
C ALA A 3 7.81 -6.67 5.06
N VAL A 4 6.51 -6.88 5.29
CA VAL A 4 6.00 -7.63 6.46
C VAL A 4 6.43 -9.09 6.38
N ILE A 5 6.25 -9.76 5.23
CA ILE A 5 6.67 -11.15 5.05
C ILE A 5 8.17 -11.31 5.36
N HIS A 6 8.99 -10.38 4.88
CA HIS A 6 10.42 -10.39 5.16
C HIS A 6 10.71 -10.26 6.66
N ASN A 7 10.14 -9.24 7.32
CA ASN A 7 10.36 -9.01 8.75
C ASN A 7 9.89 -10.18 9.62
N VAL A 8 8.76 -10.82 9.29
CA VAL A 8 8.28 -12.02 9.98
C VAL A 8 9.26 -13.18 9.81
N ARG A 9 9.71 -13.47 8.58
CA ARG A 9 10.67 -14.56 8.32
C ARG A 9 12.01 -14.36 9.03
N GLU A 10 12.44 -13.11 9.15
CA GLU A 10 13.71 -12.77 9.81
C GLU A 10 13.63 -12.93 11.33
N HIS A 11 12.54 -12.50 11.97
CA HIS A 11 12.42 -12.48 13.42
C HIS A 11 11.71 -13.70 14.02
N LEU A 12 10.93 -14.41 13.21
CA LEU A 12 10.16 -15.59 13.58
C LEU A 12 10.34 -16.68 12.51
N PRO A 13 11.53 -17.28 12.37
CA PRO A 13 11.83 -18.21 11.27
C PRO A 13 11.00 -19.49 11.29
N ASP A 14 10.54 -19.90 12.48
CA ASP A 14 9.80 -21.16 12.68
C ASP A 14 8.29 -21.03 12.47
N VAL A 15 7.79 -19.86 12.07
CA VAL A 15 6.33 -19.64 11.90
C VAL A 15 5.90 -19.85 10.45
N CYS A 16 4.76 -20.52 10.29
CA CYS A 16 4.05 -20.58 9.02
C CYS A 16 3.38 -19.22 8.74
N ILE A 17 3.49 -18.76 7.50
CA ILE A 17 2.84 -17.54 7.02
C ILE A 17 1.83 -17.93 5.96
N ASP A 18 0.55 -17.66 6.21
CA ASP A 18 -0.52 -17.77 5.22
C ASP A 18 -0.97 -16.36 4.80
N CYS A 19 -1.32 -16.18 3.52
CA CYS A 19 -1.77 -14.90 3.00
C CYS A 19 -3.25 -14.94 2.61
N ILE A 20 -4.06 -14.04 3.17
CA ILE A 20 -5.43 -13.84 2.72
C ILE A 20 -5.42 -12.70 1.70
N CYS A 21 -5.72 -13.01 0.44
CA CYS A 21 -5.55 -12.06 -0.64
C CYS A 21 -6.56 -12.23 -1.77
N SER A 22 -6.55 -11.23 -2.64
CA SER A 22 -7.35 -11.16 -3.85
C SER A 22 -6.99 -12.20 -4.89
N ASP A 23 -5.70 -12.46 -5.06
CA ASP A 23 -5.15 -13.34 -6.09
C ASP A 23 -4.24 -14.41 -5.47
N PRO A 24 -4.82 -15.51 -4.97
CA PRO A 24 -4.05 -16.54 -4.28
C PRO A 24 -3.01 -17.22 -5.16
N GLU A 25 -3.28 -17.37 -6.46
CA GLU A 25 -2.37 -18.01 -7.41
C GLU A 25 -1.10 -17.19 -7.59
N ASP A 26 -1.24 -15.88 -7.87
CA ASP A 26 -0.08 -14.98 -8.00
C ASP A 26 0.72 -14.90 -6.68
N VAL A 27 0.03 -14.73 -5.55
CA VAL A 27 0.70 -14.62 -4.25
C VAL A 27 1.44 -15.90 -3.88
N SER A 28 0.83 -17.06 -4.10
CA SER A 28 1.48 -18.35 -3.82
C SER A 28 2.71 -18.56 -4.70
N ALA A 29 2.59 -18.29 -6.01
CA ALA A 29 3.68 -18.43 -6.96
C ALA A 29 4.83 -17.46 -6.66
N ARG A 30 4.52 -16.20 -6.32
CA ARG A 30 5.51 -15.14 -6.16
C ARG A 30 6.23 -15.17 -4.81
N TYR A 31 5.53 -15.52 -3.74
CA TYR A 31 6.07 -15.43 -2.37
C TYR A 31 6.35 -16.78 -1.72
N ASN A 32 5.95 -17.86 -2.39
CA ASN A 32 6.06 -19.23 -1.89
C ASN A 32 5.44 -19.37 -0.48
N ILE A 33 4.20 -18.89 -0.35
CA ILE A 33 3.38 -18.99 0.86
C ILE A 33 1.98 -19.47 0.48
N PRO A 34 1.31 -20.30 1.31
CA PRO A 34 -0.08 -20.63 1.07
C PRO A 34 -0.93 -19.36 1.03
N ALA A 35 -1.82 -19.27 0.03
CA ALA A 35 -2.71 -18.13 -0.10
C ALA A 35 -4.18 -18.56 -0.14
N ILE A 36 -5.03 -17.75 0.47
CA ILE A 36 -6.44 -18.00 0.70
C ILE A 36 -7.23 -16.84 0.08
N PRO A 37 -8.24 -17.13 -0.76
CA PRO A 37 -9.01 -16.08 -1.42
C PRO A 37 -9.83 -15.26 -0.42
N ILE A 38 -9.81 -13.94 -0.62
CA ILE A 38 -10.81 -13.00 -0.10
C ILE A 38 -11.89 -12.76 -1.17
N TYR A 39 -13.15 -12.94 -0.81
CA TYR A 39 -14.26 -12.92 -1.77
C TYR A 39 -14.98 -11.57 -1.77
N TYR A 40 -14.42 -10.58 -2.47
CA TYR A 40 -15.06 -9.27 -2.66
C TYR A 40 -16.02 -9.30 -3.86
N ARG A 41 -17.18 -8.65 -3.71
CA ARG A 41 -18.31 -8.75 -4.65
C ARG A 41 -18.00 -8.12 -6.01
N HIS A 42 -17.07 -7.17 -6.08
CA HIS A 42 -16.84 -6.36 -7.28
C HIS A 42 -15.74 -6.81 -8.25
N ARG A 43 -14.91 -7.83 -7.96
CA ARG A 43 -13.87 -8.29 -8.94
C ARG A 43 -14.48 -8.78 -10.25
N ASN A 44 -15.63 -9.44 -10.17
CA ASN A 44 -16.30 -10.00 -11.34
C ASN A 44 -17.12 -8.97 -12.12
N ALA A 45 -17.31 -7.76 -11.60
CA ALA A 45 -18.03 -6.70 -12.32
C ALA A 45 -17.13 -5.93 -13.30
N SER A 46 -15.82 -5.87 -13.03
CA SER A 46 -14.86 -5.12 -13.87
C SER A 46 -14.30 -5.94 -15.04
N ARG A 47 -14.39 -7.28 -14.99
CA ARG A 47 -13.98 -8.17 -16.11
C ARG A 47 -15.09 -8.43 -17.13
N SER A 48 -16.35 -8.15 -16.78
CA SER A 48 -17.50 -8.38 -17.67
C SER A 48 -18.57 -7.33 -17.43
N ARG A 49 -18.36 -6.12 -17.94
CA ARG A 49 -19.45 -5.19 -18.25
C ARG A 49 -19.88 -5.39 -19.71
N ALA A 50 -20.21 -6.64 -20.05
CA ALA A 50 -21.26 -6.86 -21.04
C ALA A 50 -22.56 -6.47 -20.33
N GLU A 51 -23.33 -5.58 -20.95
CA GLU A 51 -24.60 -5.04 -20.48
C GLU A 51 -25.40 -6.06 -19.66
N ALA A 52 -25.51 -5.82 -18.34
CA ALA A 52 -26.32 -6.68 -17.50
C ALA A 52 -27.80 -6.52 -17.91
N PRO A 53 -28.49 -7.57 -18.40
CA PRO A 53 -29.86 -7.45 -18.84
C PRO A 53 -30.77 -7.04 -17.67
N ARG A 54 -31.86 -6.33 -17.98
CA ARG A 54 -32.92 -5.98 -17.02
C ARG A 54 -33.57 -7.24 -16.45
N THR A 55 -32.98 -7.82 -15.41
CA THR A 55 -33.54 -9.01 -14.72
C THR A 55 -34.60 -8.61 -13.69
N ASN A 56 -35.74 -9.30 -13.69
CA ASN A 56 -36.84 -9.16 -12.72
C ASN A 56 -36.40 -9.21 -11.25
N THR A 57 -37.04 -8.38 -10.41
CA THR A 57 -36.77 -8.25 -8.96
C THR A 57 -36.88 -9.58 -8.21
N LEU A 58 -37.82 -10.45 -8.60
CA LEU A 58 -37.99 -11.78 -8.02
C LEU A 58 -36.79 -12.69 -8.32
N VAL A 59 -36.28 -12.70 -9.56
CA VAL A 59 -35.08 -13.48 -9.93
C VAL A 59 -33.85 -13.00 -9.16
N ARG A 60 -33.74 -11.68 -8.92
CA ARG A 60 -32.69 -11.11 -8.06
C ARG A 60 -32.82 -11.57 -6.60
N LEU A 61 -34.04 -11.63 -6.08
CA LEU A 61 -34.32 -12.12 -4.73
C LEU A 61 -34.01 -13.62 -4.59
N PHE A 62 -34.47 -14.45 -5.54
CA PHE A 62 -34.17 -15.88 -5.60
C PHE A 62 -32.67 -16.15 -5.66
N ARG A 63 -31.92 -15.49 -6.55
CA ARG A 63 -30.45 -15.61 -6.58
C ARG A 63 -29.80 -15.19 -5.26
N ARG A 64 -30.34 -14.18 -4.59
CA ARG A 64 -29.81 -13.71 -3.30
C ARG A 64 -30.02 -14.73 -2.18
N VAL A 65 -31.19 -15.36 -2.10
CA VAL A 65 -31.51 -16.32 -1.04
C VAL A 65 -30.90 -17.69 -1.31
N PHE A 66 -31.01 -18.22 -2.51
CA PHE A 66 -30.66 -19.62 -2.79
C PHE A 66 -29.23 -19.83 -3.29
N ILE A 67 -28.55 -18.79 -3.76
CA ILE A 67 -27.17 -18.90 -4.25
C ILE A 67 -26.24 -18.10 -3.34
N ARG A 68 -26.54 -16.83 -3.09
CA ARG A 68 -25.61 -15.95 -2.36
C ARG A 68 -25.53 -16.25 -0.86
N LEU A 69 -26.65 -16.56 -0.21
CA LEU A 69 -26.63 -16.85 1.24
C LEU A 69 -25.86 -18.15 1.56
N PRO A 70 -26.07 -19.28 0.86
CA PRO A 70 -25.25 -20.48 1.06
C PRO A 70 -23.77 -20.26 0.73
N GLN A 71 -23.46 -19.51 -0.33
CA GLN A 71 -22.06 -19.14 -0.66
C GLN A 71 -21.42 -18.31 0.46
N GLU A 72 -22.14 -17.35 1.02
CA GLU A 72 -21.65 -16.55 2.13
C GLU A 72 -21.40 -17.41 3.37
N ILE A 73 -22.30 -18.33 3.69
CA ILE A 73 -22.10 -19.31 4.78
C ILE A 73 -20.83 -20.14 4.52
N LEU A 74 -20.63 -20.61 3.29
CA LEU A 74 -19.42 -21.34 2.92
C LEU A 74 -18.17 -20.46 3.08
N HIS A 75 -18.20 -19.19 2.68
CA HIS A 75 -17.08 -18.26 2.88
C HIS A 75 -16.76 -18.05 4.36
N TRP A 76 -17.78 -17.95 5.23
CA TRP A 76 -17.59 -17.89 6.68
C TRP A 76 -16.96 -19.18 7.23
N ILE A 77 -17.44 -20.34 6.78
CA ILE A 77 -16.87 -21.63 7.18
C ILE A 77 -15.41 -21.74 6.72
N THR A 78 -15.11 -21.33 5.49
CA THR A 78 -13.74 -21.32 4.95
C THR A 78 -12.85 -20.38 5.75
N ALA A 79 -13.28 -19.14 6.03
CA ALA A 79 -12.52 -18.20 6.85
C ALA A 79 -12.27 -18.74 8.27
N PHE A 80 -13.28 -19.35 8.89
CA PHE A 80 -13.14 -19.93 10.22
C PHE A 80 -12.24 -21.18 10.26
N ARG A 81 -12.25 -21.99 9.19
CA ARG A 81 -11.37 -23.17 9.05
C ARG A 81 -9.94 -22.77 8.71
N ALA A 82 -9.75 -21.77 7.87
CA ALA A 82 -8.44 -21.21 7.53
C ALA A 82 -7.66 -20.77 8.78
N LEU A 83 -8.37 -20.28 9.80
CA LEU A 83 -7.76 -19.80 11.04
C LEU A 83 -7.59 -20.88 12.13
N LYS A 84 -7.74 -22.18 11.81
CA LYS A 84 -7.78 -23.28 12.81
C LYS A 84 -6.51 -23.34 13.67
N ASP A 85 -5.35 -22.99 13.11
CA ASP A 85 -4.05 -23.04 13.79
C ASP A 85 -3.32 -21.68 13.76
N THR A 86 -4.05 -20.60 13.46
CA THR A 86 -3.50 -19.25 13.35
C THR A 86 -3.53 -18.53 14.69
N ARG A 87 -2.37 -18.08 15.17
CA ARG A 87 -2.24 -17.33 16.44
C ARG A 87 -2.44 -15.83 16.29
N MET A 88 -2.10 -15.28 15.12
CA MET A 88 -2.21 -13.85 14.84
C MET A 88 -2.63 -13.60 13.39
N LEU A 89 -3.57 -12.68 13.21
CA LEU A 89 -4.02 -12.18 11.92
C LEU A 89 -3.54 -10.73 11.78
N ILE A 90 -2.65 -10.49 10.83
CA ILE A 90 -2.07 -9.17 10.57
C ILE A 90 -2.75 -8.55 9.35
N MET A 91 -3.45 -7.44 9.57
CA MET A 91 -3.97 -6.58 8.51
C MET A 91 -2.88 -5.57 8.14
N THR A 92 -2.14 -5.85 7.06
CA THR A 92 -0.94 -5.09 6.69
C THR A 92 -1.27 -3.77 5.99
N GLY A 93 -0.58 -2.70 6.41
CA GLY A 93 -0.67 -1.34 5.90
C GLY A 93 -0.82 -1.22 4.39
N THR A 94 -1.96 -0.64 4.02
CA THR A 94 -2.33 -0.03 2.73
C THR A 94 -3.45 0.97 3.03
N GLY A 95 -3.95 1.71 2.04
CA GLY A 95 -5.20 2.46 2.18
C GLY A 95 -6.43 1.55 2.19
N MET A 96 -6.48 0.53 3.06
CA MET A 96 -7.58 -0.45 3.11
C MET A 96 -8.84 0.09 3.82
N LEU A 97 -8.69 1.09 4.68
CA LEU A 97 -9.80 1.67 5.45
C LEU A 97 -10.32 2.95 4.77
N THR A 98 -10.63 2.85 3.47
CA THR A 98 -11.13 3.94 2.63
C THR A 98 -12.39 3.52 1.87
N ASP A 99 -13.27 4.46 1.55
CA ASP A 99 -14.39 4.25 0.64
C ASP A 99 -14.00 4.43 -0.85
N PHE A 100 -12.73 4.75 -1.13
CA PHE A 100 -12.22 4.97 -2.50
C PHE A 100 -12.39 3.72 -3.37
N GLY A 101 -13.23 3.84 -4.41
CA GLY A 101 -13.43 2.78 -5.41
C GLY A 101 -14.14 1.51 -4.91
N ILE A 102 -14.64 1.49 -3.66
CA ILE A 102 -15.30 0.31 -3.07
C ILE A 102 -16.65 0.63 -2.42
N THR A 103 -17.50 -0.39 -2.29
CA THR A 103 -18.74 -0.31 -1.52
C THR A 103 -18.56 -0.87 -0.11
N PRO A 104 -19.45 -0.53 0.85
CA PRO A 104 -19.32 -1.03 2.23
C PRO A 104 -19.29 -2.56 2.33
N LEU A 105 -19.94 -3.28 1.42
CA LEU A 105 -20.04 -4.74 1.44
C LEU A 105 -18.93 -5.43 0.63
N ASP A 106 -17.93 -4.68 0.20
CA ASP A 106 -16.69 -5.21 -0.36
C ASP A 106 -15.66 -5.39 0.76
N LEU A 107 -14.53 -4.67 0.72
CA LEU A 107 -13.39 -4.89 1.60
C LEU A 107 -13.72 -4.65 3.08
N HIS A 108 -14.52 -3.62 3.42
CA HIS A 108 -14.85 -3.32 4.82
C HIS A 108 -15.60 -4.48 5.51
N TYR A 109 -16.52 -5.11 4.80
CA TYR A 109 -17.23 -6.28 5.31
C TYR A 109 -16.29 -7.48 5.49
N GLU A 110 -15.40 -7.74 4.53
CA GLU A 110 -14.41 -8.80 4.64
C GLU A 110 -13.45 -8.57 5.82
N ILE A 111 -12.99 -7.33 6.04
CA ILE A 111 -12.14 -6.98 7.18
C ILE A 111 -12.86 -7.31 8.50
N LEU A 112 -14.14 -6.95 8.64
CA LEU A 112 -14.93 -7.33 9.82
C LEU A 112 -15.09 -8.84 9.95
N LYS A 113 -15.43 -9.53 8.85
CA LYS A 113 -15.63 -11.00 8.83
C LYS A 113 -14.39 -11.74 9.31
N TRP A 114 -13.24 -11.43 8.74
CA TRP A 114 -11.96 -12.05 9.11
C TRP A 114 -11.54 -11.68 10.53
N SER A 115 -11.76 -10.44 10.96
CA SER A 115 -11.49 -10.01 12.34
C SER A 115 -12.37 -10.76 13.35
N LEU A 116 -13.65 -10.96 13.04
CA LEU A 116 -14.58 -11.71 13.90
C LEU A 116 -14.22 -13.20 13.93
N ALA A 117 -13.97 -13.81 12.77
CA ALA A 117 -13.54 -15.20 12.68
C ALA A 117 -12.24 -15.45 13.47
N ALA A 118 -11.28 -14.53 13.40
CA ALA A 118 -10.05 -14.57 14.19
C ALA A 118 -10.35 -14.48 15.69
N LYS A 119 -11.21 -13.55 16.12
CA LYS A 119 -11.59 -13.43 17.53
C LYS A 119 -12.26 -14.70 18.06
N LEU A 120 -13.16 -15.31 17.28
CA LEU A 120 -13.82 -16.58 17.63
C LEU A 120 -12.83 -17.74 17.73
N ARG A 121 -11.71 -17.69 17.00
CA ARG A 121 -10.58 -18.62 17.11
C ARG A 121 -9.55 -18.26 18.17
N ARG A 122 -9.78 -17.20 18.96
CA ARG A 122 -8.82 -16.63 19.92
C ARG A 122 -7.49 -16.19 19.27
N CYS A 123 -7.53 -15.91 17.98
CA CYS A 123 -6.43 -15.34 17.21
C CYS A 123 -6.35 -13.82 17.49
N LYS A 124 -5.14 -13.31 17.71
CA LYS A 124 -4.92 -11.87 17.93
C LYS A 124 -5.01 -11.14 16.59
N VAL A 125 -5.86 -10.12 16.51
CA VAL A 125 -5.98 -9.29 15.30
C VAL A 125 -5.09 -8.05 15.47
N ALA A 126 -4.22 -7.78 14.50
CA ALA A 126 -3.33 -6.63 14.49
C ALA A 126 -3.52 -5.80 13.23
N PHE A 127 -3.87 -4.51 13.38
CA PHE A 127 -3.87 -3.54 12.29
C PHE A 127 -2.53 -2.81 12.28
N LEU A 128 -1.70 -3.11 11.28
CA LEU A 128 -0.30 -2.68 11.24
C LEU A 128 -0.13 -1.52 10.24
N SER A 129 0.16 -0.32 10.74
CA SER A 129 0.32 0.93 9.97
C SER A 129 -0.75 1.09 8.89
N VAL A 130 -2.03 0.95 9.27
CA VAL A 130 -3.12 1.01 8.30
C VAL A 130 -3.39 2.46 7.90
N GLY A 131 -3.62 2.64 6.60
CA GLY A 131 -4.09 3.90 6.03
C GLY A 131 -5.61 3.95 6.03
N GLY A 132 -6.15 5.13 6.33
CA GLY A 132 -7.57 5.41 6.31
C GLY A 132 -7.88 6.73 5.61
N SER A 133 -9.13 6.87 5.17
CA SER A 133 -9.67 8.14 4.70
C SER A 133 -10.96 8.45 5.44
N GLN A 134 -11.51 9.64 5.18
CA GLN A 134 -12.89 9.88 5.53
C GLN A 134 -13.79 8.81 4.89
N LEU A 135 -14.64 8.22 5.72
CA LEU A 135 -15.66 7.26 5.30
C LEU A 135 -16.97 8.02 5.23
N ASP A 136 -17.58 8.10 4.05
CA ASP A 136 -18.81 8.88 3.86
C ASP A 136 -20.05 8.10 4.29
N ARG A 137 -20.00 6.77 4.16
CA ARG A 137 -21.17 5.91 4.34
C ARG A 137 -21.30 5.43 5.78
N PRO A 138 -22.48 5.56 6.42
CA PRO A 138 -22.71 5.08 7.79
C PRO A 138 -22.38 3.59 7.97
N LEU A 139 -22.71 2.75 6.98
CA LEU A 139 -22.40 1.33 7.03
C LEU A 139 -20.89 1.06 6.97
N SER A 140 -20.13 1.78 6.14
CA SER A 140 -18.66 1.68 6.12
C SER A 140 -18.08 2.05 7.48
N ARG A 141 -18.54 3.16 8.08
CA ARG A 141 -18.13 3.60 9.42
C ARG A 141 -18.37 2.52 10.46
N TRP A 142 -19.58 1.94 10.47
CA TRP A 142 -19.95 0.88 11.42
C TRP A 142 -19.10 -0.38 11.24
N LEU A 143 -18.90 -0.84 10.00
CA LEU A 143 -18.10 -2.04 9.70
C LEU A 143 -16.64 -1.87 10.13
N VAL A 144 -16.02 -0.75 9.73
CA VAL A 144 -14.62 -0.45 10.06
C VAL A 144 -14.44 -0.28 11.56
N LYS A 145 -15.29 0.50 12.23
CA LYS A 145 -15.26 0.67 13.69
C LYS A 145 -15.38 -0.67 14.41
N SER A 146 -16.32 -1.52 13.99
CA SER A 146 -16.53 -2.84 14.59
C SER A 146 -15.28 -3.71 14.43
N ALA A 147 -14.66 -3.73 13.24
CA ALA A 147 -13.43 -4.49 13.02
C ALA A 147 -12.27 -4.00 13.88
N LEU A 148 -12.08 -2.67 13.97
CA LEU A 148 -11.06 -2.07 14.82
C LEU A 148 -11.27 -2.37 16.31
N SER A 149 -12.52 -2.48 16.78
CA SER A 149 -12.81 -2.82 18.18
C SER A 149 -12.42 -4.26 18.56
N LEU A 150 -12.26 -5.14 17.57
CA LEU A 150 -11.84 -6.53 17.80
C LEU A 150 -10.32 -6.70 17.87
N ALA A 151 -9.57 -5.66 17.49
CA ALA A 151 -8.12 -5.68 17.40
C ALA A 151 -7.45 -5.77 18.78
N ALA A 152 -6.41 -6.59 18.87
CA ALA A 152 -5.48 -6.60 19.99
C ALA A 152 -4.40 -5.52 19.85
N TYR A 153 -4.11 -5.09 18.62
CA TYR A 153 -3.16 -4.02 18.32
C TYR A 153 -3.64 -3.20 17.12
N ARG A 154 -3.48 -1.88 17.20
CA ARG A 154 -3.78 -0.95 16.12
C ARG A 154 -2.67 0.06 16.01
N SER A 155 -2.36 0.42 14.77
CA SER A 155 -1.41 1.48 14.45
C SER A 155 -1.75 2.06 13.10
N TYR A 156 -1.44 3.34 12.93
CA TYR A 156 -1.83 4.11 11.76
C TYR A 156 -0.61 4.62 11.01
N ARG A 157 -0.72 4.69 9.68
CA ARG A 157 0.40 5.13 8.84
C ARG A 157 0.73 6.62 8.99
N ASP A 158 -0.31 7.41 9.25
CA ASP A 158 -0.21 8.87 9.27
C ASP A 158 -1.30 9.45 10.19
N ARG A 159 -1.09 10.69 10.62
CA ARG A 159 -2.01 11.40 11.52
C ARG A 159 -3.39 11.55 10.90
N PHE A 160 -3.47 11.83 9.61
CA PHE A 160 -4.73 11.96 8.89
C PHE A 160 -5.57 10.67 8.97
N SER A 161 -4.95 9.51 8.72
CA SER A 161 -5.58 8.19 8.81
C SER A 161 -6.12 7.92 10.22
N ARG A 162 -5.33 8.23 11.25
CA ARG A 162 -5.74 8.09 12.65
C ARG A 162 -6.93 8.98 12.97
N ASP A 163 -6.83 10.27 12.65
CA ASP A 163 -7.85 11.27 13.01
C ASP A 163 -9.18 11.00 12.27
N CYS A 164 -9.13 10.51 11.02
CA CYS A 164 -10.34 10.05 10.31
C CYS A 164 -11.02 8.90 11.04
N LEU A 165 -10.25 7.93 11.57
CA LEU A 165 -10.79 6.78 12.28
C LEU A 165 -11.22 7.13 13.71
N ASP A 166 -10.61 8.15 14.31
CA ASP A 166 -11.09 8.75 15.54
C ASP A 166 -12.48 9.39 15.36
N SER A 167 -12.68 10.13 14.26
CA SER A 167 -13.95 10.81 13.96
C SER A 167 -15.15 9.87 13.80
N ILE A 168 -14.92 8.58 13.49
CA ILE A 168 -15.98 7.56 13.43
C ILE A 168 -16.19 6.85 14.79
N GLY A 169 -15.43 7.26 15.81
CA GLY A 169 -15.51 6.79 17.18
C GLY A 169 -14.74 5.49 17.47
N ALA A 170 -13.62 5.23 16.78
CA ALA A 170 -12.78 4.06 17.04
C ALA A 170 -11.89 4.19 18.31
N ASN A 171 -11.87 5.37 18.96
CA ASN A 171 -10.99 5.76 20.06
C ASN A 171 -9.52 5.41 19.77
N THR A 172 -8.82 6.34 19.12
CA THR A 172 -7.45 6.14 18.63
C THR A 172 -6.39 6.79 19.52
N SER A 173 -6.79 7.31 20.69
CA SER A 173 -5.95 8.11 21.58
C SER A 173 -4.66 7.42 22.03
N ALA A 174 -4.71 6.10 22.24
CA ALA A 174 -3.56 5.28 22.64
C ALA A 174 -2.86 4.60 21.45
N ASP A 175 -3.38 4.75 20.23
CA ASP A 175 -2.85 4.04 19.07
C ASP A 175 -1.67 4.81 18.45
N PRO A 176 -0.51 4.17 18.29
CA PRO A 176 0.68 4.81 17.74
C PRO A 176 0.58 5.07 16.23
N ILE A 177 1.32 6.09 15.77
CA ILE A 177 1.52 6.40 14.36
C ILE A 177 2.92 5.93 13.96
N TYR A 178 3.00 5.16 12.88
CA TYR A 178 4.23 4.63 12.31
C TYR A 178 4.28 4.96 10.82
N PRO A 179 5.46 5.07 10.20
CA PRO A 179 5.55 5.35 8.76
C PRO A 179 5.03 4.17 7.93
N ASP A 180 4.98 4.35 6.61
CA ASP A 180 4.56 3.28 5.70
C ASP A 180 5.49 2.05 5.80
N LEU A 181 4.91 0.86 5.82
CA LEU A 181 5.65 -0.40 5.97
C LEU A 181 6.65 -0.65 4.85
N ALA A 182 6.51 0.01 3.69
CA ALA A 182 7.50 -0.07 2.63
C ALA A 182 8.90 0.42 3.08
N PHE A 183 8.99 1.31 4.08
CA PHE A 183 10.30 1.73 4.61
C PHE A 183 11.06 0.59 5.30
N SER A 184 10.38 -0.46 5.77
CA SER A 184 11.02 -1.66 6.35
C SER A 184 11.40 -2.72 5.30
N PHE A 185 11.40 -2.38 4.01
CA PHE A 185 11.87 -3.28 2.95
C PHE A 185 13.37 -3.61 3.13
N PRO A 186 13.81 -4.85 2.91
CA PRO A 186 15.21 -5.26 3.15
C PRO A 186 16.23 -4.43 2.35
N ARG A 187 17.26 -3.94 3.04
CA ARG A 187 18.39 -3.23 2.40
C ARG A 187 19.13 -4.12 1.40
N THR A 188 19.30 -5.41 1.74
CA THR A 188 19.97 -6.41 0.90
C THR A 188 19.27 -6.67 -0.43
N LYS A 189 18.00 -6.24 -0.57
CA LYS A 189 17.23 -6.34 -1.82
C LYS A 189 17.04 -5.00 -2.51
N LEU A 190 17.56 -3.91 -1.95
CA LEU A 190 17.55 -2.63 -2.65
C LEU A 190 18.61 -2.66 -3.74
N PRO A 191 18.28 -2.27 -4.97
CA PRO A 191 19.25 -2.15 -6.05
C PRO A 191 20.23 -1.01 -5.76
N ASP A 192 21.48 -1.19 -6.16
CA ASP A 192 22.45 -0.12 -6.15
C ASP A 192 22.05 0.97 -7.15
N SER A 193 22.25 2.23 -6.76
CA SER A 193 22.14 3.33 -7.71
C SER A 193 23.33 3.25 -8.67
N PRO A 194 23.14 3.18 -10.00
CA PRO A 194 24.24 3.24 -10.94
C PRO A 194 25.08 4.50 -10.65
N HIS A 195 26.40 4.34 -10.65
CA HIS A 195 27.34 5.36 -10.20
C HIS A 195 27.13 6.72 -10.89
N ARG A 196 27.38 7.78 -10.12
CA ARG A 196 27.32 9.22 -10.43
C ARG A 196 28.06 9.71 -11.68
N ASN A 197 28.74 8.82 -12.42
CA ASN A 197 29.58 9.14 -13.56
C ASN A 197 28.84 9.06 -14.91
N ARG A 198 27.50 8.91 -14.90
CA ARG A 198 26.71 9.03 -16.13
C ARG A 198 26.56 10.52 -16.46
N THR A 199 26.87 10.88 -17.70
CA THR A 199 26.61 12.21 -18.25
C THR A 199 25.11 12.49 -18.47
N GLU A 200 24.30 11.42 -18.55
CA GLU A 200 22.86 11.49 -18.78
C GLU A 200 22.09 11.54 -17.47
N ARG A 201 21.36 12.64 -17.23
CA ARG A 201 20.46 12.79 -16.08
C ARG A 201 19.12 12.14 -16.39
N VAL A 202 18.80 11.09 -15.64
CA VAL A 202 17.55 10.32 -15.82
C VAL A 202 16.50 10.78 -14.79
N ILE A 203 15.36 11.27 -15.26
CA ILE A 203 14.23 11.72 -14.43
C ILE A 203 13.09 10.71 -14.52
N GLY A 204 12.64 10.22 -13.36
CA GLY A 204 11.47 9.35 -13.29
C GLY A 204 10.17 10.14 -13.33
N VAL A 205 9.27 9.82 -14.27
CA VAL A 205 7.94 10.44 -14.37
C VAL A 205 6.87 9.38 -14.10
N GLY A 206 6.26 9.45 -12.92
CA GLY A 206 5.26 8.53 -12.42
C GLY A 206 3.83 8.93 -12.79
N LEU A 207 3.20 8.13 -13.64
CA LEU A 207 1.84 8.37 -14.14
C LEU A 207 0.78 7.60 -13.35
N MET A 208 -0.47 8.08 -13.42
CA MET A 208 -1.63 7.47 -12.80
C MET A 208 -2.85 7.63 -13.70
N ASP A 209 -3.64 6.56 -13.86
CA ASP A 209 -4.96 6.61 -14.52
C ASP A 209 -6.01 7.23 -13.57
N TYR A 210 -5.89 8.54 -13.32
CA TYR A 210 -6.68 9.27 -12.32
C TYR A 210 -7.93 9.93 -12.93
N TYR A 211 -9.11 9.60 -12.38
CA TYR A 211 -10.42 10.12 -12.82
C TYR A 211 -11.13 10.96 -11.74
N GLY A 212 -10.37 11.58 -10.83
CA GLY A 212 -10.93 12.25 -9.65
C GLY A 212 -11.18 11.32 -8.46
N LYS A 213 -11.60 11.90 -7.33
CA LYS A 213 -11.82 11.19 -6.04
C LYS A 213 -12.81 10.04 -6.11
N GLU A 214 -13.82 10.11 -6.98
CA GLU A 214 -14.79 9.02 -7.16
C GLU A 214 -14.21 7.85 -7.97
N SER A 215 -13.07 8.05 -8.66
CA SER A 215 -12.42 7.07 -9.52
C SER A 215 -13.34 6.47 -10.59
N ARG A 216 -14.32 7.25 -11.06
CA ARG A 216 -15.29 6.82 -12.07
C ARG A 216 -14.86 7.30 -13.45
N ARG A 217 -14.49 6.37 -14.31
CA ARG A 217 -14.05 6.65 -15.68
C ARG A 217 -15.09 7.40 -16.51
N GLU A 218 -16.37 7.07 -16.37
CA GLU A 218 -17.49 7.69 -17.11
C GLU A 218 -17.62 9.19 -16.83
N THR A 219 -17.42 9.61 -15.58
CA THR A 219 -17.61 11.01 -15.16
C THR A 219 -16.30 11.79 -15.09
N GLY A 220 -15.17 11.11 -14.92
CA GLY A 220 -13.86 11.73 -14.66
C GLY A 220 -12.89 11.75 -15.85
N GLU A 221 -13.31 11.35 -17.06
CA GLU A 221 -12.45 11.34 -18.26
C GLU A 221 -11.82 12.72 -18.56
N HIS A 222 -12.55 13.81 -18.31
CA HIS A 222 -12.05 15.17 -18.48
C HIS A 222 -10.94 15.51 -17.47
N VAL A 223 -11.05 15.04 -16.22
CA VAL A 223 -10.02 15.19 -15.18
C VAL A 223 -8.75 14.45 -15.59
N TYR A 224 -8.91 13.21 -16.05
CA TYR A 224 -7.80 12.40 -16.56
C TYR A 224 -7.05 13.11 -17.69
N ARG A 225 -7.77 13.63 -18.69
CA ARG A 225 -7.16 14.32 -19.83
C ARG A 225 -6.42 15.59 -19.44
N ALA A 226 -7.00 16.43 -18.60
CA ALA A 226 -6.35 17.66 -18.14
C ALA A 226 -5.06 17.38 -17.36
N TYR A 227 -5.09 16.38 -16.46
CA TYR A 227 -3.90 15.89 -15.77
C TYR A 227 -2.84 15.39 -16.76
N LEU A 228 -3.24 14.53 -17.70
CA LEU A 228 -2.33 13.92 -18.65
C LEU A 228 -1.69 14.95 -19.60
N GLU A 229 -2.44 15.94 -20.07
CA GLU A 229 -1.94 17.04 -20.88
C GLU A 229 -0.83 17.80 -20.15
N THR A 230 -1.05 18.13 -18.88
CA THR A 230 -0.02 18.79 -18.06
C THR A 230 1.23 17.93 -17.91
N MET A 231 1.07 16.62 -17.70
CA MET A 231 2.19 15.67 -17.62
C MET A 231 2.93 15.50 -18.94
N ALA A 232 2.23 15.52 -20.07
CA ALA A 232 2.82 15.47 -21.41
C ALA A 232 3.64 16.74 -21.69
N MET A 233 3.09 17.92 -21.37
CA MET A 233 3.81 19.19 -21.51
C MET A 233 5.07 19.23 -20.63
N PHE A 234 4.97 18.77 -19.37
CA PHE A 234 6.11 18.68 -18.47
C PHE A 234 7.19 17.70 -18.97
N THR A 235 6.75 16.54 -19.49
CA THR A 235 7.66 15.55 -20.09
C THR A 235 8.36 16.12 -21.32
N GLY A 236 7.63 16.81 -22.20
CA GLY A 236 8.21 17.51 -23.34
C GLY A 236 9.21 18.59 -22.94
N TRP A 237 8.92 19.34 -21.87
CA TRP A 237 9.87 20.29 -21.29
C TRP A 237 11.16 19.61 -20.82
N LEU A 238 11.08 18.48 -20.10
CA LEU A 238 12.26 17.72 -19.67
C LEU A 238 13.10 17.24 -20.87
N LEU A 239 12.45 16.67 -21.88
CA LEU A 239 13.13 16.17 -23.08
C LEU A 239 13.87 17.29 -23.84
N ASN A 240 13.24 18.47 -23.95
CA ASN A 240 13.86 19.67 -24.56
C ASN A 240 15.07 20.18 -23.78
N GLN A 241 15.08 20.02 -22.45
CA GLN A 241 16.22 20.34 -21.59
C GLN A 241 17.31 19.25 -21.58
N ARG A 242 17.24 18.28 -22.50
CA ARG A 242 18.19 17.16 -22.65
C ARG A 242 18.21 16.18 -21.48
N TYR A 243 17.16 16.13 -20.67
CA TYR A 243 16.98 15.03 -19.73
C TYR A 243 16.60 13.74 -20.47
N THR A 244 16.97 12.61 -19.88
CA THR A 244 16.37 11.31 -20.20
C THR A 244 15.18 11.12 -19.27
N VAL A 245 14.00 10.86 -19.82
CA VAL A 245 12.78 10.60 -19.06
C VAL A 245 12.53 9.11 -19.00
N ARG A 246 12.34 8.58 -17.80
CA ARG A 246 11.86 7.22 -17.57
C ARG A 246 10.42 7.26 -17.12
N LEU A 247 9.52 6.65 -17.87
CA LEU A 247 8.12 6.51 -17.47
C LEU A 247 8.00 5.45 -16.37
N LEU A 248 7.26 5.77 -15.31
CA LEU A 248 7.01 4.91 -14.16
C LEU A 248 5.51 4.73 -13.98
N ILE A 249 5.09 3.53 -13.62
CA ILE A 249 3.70 3.23 -13.25
C ILE A 249 3.66 2.52 -11.90
N GLY A 250 2.61 2.78 -11.12
CA GLY A 250 2.43 2.17 -9.80
C GLY A 250 1.55 0.94 -9.83
N ASP A 251 0.72 0.77 -10.87
CA ASP A 251 -0.15 -0.39 -11.04
C ASP A 251 -0.35 -0.75 -12.51
N VAL A 252 0.18 -1.92 -12.89
CA VAL A 252 0.14 -2.45 -14.26
C VAL A 252 -1.27 -2.73 -14.76
N SER A 253 -2.21 -2.99 -13.86
CA SER A 253 -3.58 -3.32 -14.22
C SER A 253 -4.39 -2.08 -14.59
N TYR A 254 -4.01 -0.91 -14.05
CA TYR A 254 -4.77 0.32 -14.20
C TYR A 254 -4.02 1.38 -15.02
N ASP A 255 -2.70 1.51 -14.89
CA ASP A 255 -1.95 2.66 -15.41
C ASP A 255 -1.40 2.48 -16.84
N LYS A 256 -1.63 1.33 -17.49
CA LYS A 256 -1.13 1.08 -18.86
C LYS A 256 -1.58 2.16 -19.85
N ARG A 257 -2.83 2.61 -19.71
CA ARG A 257 -3.41 3.66 -20.55
C ARG A 257 -2.63 4.96 -20.45
N ALA A 258 -2.29 5.39 -19.23
CA ALA A 258 -1.65 6.67 -18.99
C ALA A 258 -0.29 6.81 -19.70
N LYS A 259 0.50 5.74 -19.79
CA LYS A 259 1.76 5.76 -20.56
C LYS A 259 1.52 5.92 -22.04
N HIS A 260 0.59 5.14 -22.59
CA HIS A 260 0.28 5.17 -24.01
C HIS A 260 -0.25 6.54 -24.42
N ASP A 261 -1.26 7.05 -23.72
CA ASP A 261 -1.88 8.34 -24.03
C ASP A 261 -0.86 9.50 -23.86
N LEU A 262 0.11 9.40 -22.93
CA LEU A 262 1.19 10.39 -22.80
C LEU A 262 2.12 10.38 -24.03
N ILE A 263 2.53 9.20 -24.50
CA ILE A 263 3.38 9.07 -25.70
C ILE A 263 2.63 9.62 -26.93
N GLU A 264 1.34 9.30 -27.07
CA GLU A 264 0.51 9.86 -28.13
C GLU A 264 0.42 11.39 -28.06
N ALA A 265 0.30 11.96 -26.86
CA ALA A 265 0.31 13.41 -26.67
C ALA A 265 1.65 14.04 -27.08
N LEU A 266 2.78 13.44 -26.73
CA LEU A 266 4.11 13.89 -27.16
C LEU A 266 4.26 13.88 -28.69
N HIS A 267 3.77 12.83 -29.36
CA HIS A 267 3.77 12.72 -30.82
C HIS A 267 2.87 13.76 -31.47
N ARG A 268 1.65 13.95 -30.94
CA ARG A 268 0.69 14.96 -31.42
C ARG A 268 1.29 16.37 -31.35
N ASP A 269 2.00 16.67 -30.27
CA ASP A 269 2.60 17.99 -30.01
C ASP A 269 3.97 18.15 -30.69
N ARG A 270 4.41 17.16 -31.47
CA ARG A 270 5.66 17.15 -32.27
C ARG A 270 6.91 17.41 -31.43
N VAL A 271 6.93 16.93 -30.19
CA VAL A 271 8.12 16.99 -29.34
C VAL A 271 9.22 16.12 -29.98
N THR A 272 10.38 16.72 -30.25
CA THR A 272 11.50 16.01 -30.88
C THR A 272 12.49 15.56 -29.80
N TYR A 273 12.75 14.26 -29.72
CA TYR A 273 13.71 13.66 -28.81
C TYR A 273 14.37 12.43 -29.46
N ASP A 274 15.57 12.08 -29.01
CA ASP A 274 16.21 10.81 -29.40
C ASP A 274 15.47 9.64 -28.73
N ASP A 275 15.33 8.51 -29.42
CA ASP A 275 14.67 7.30 -28.88
C ASP A 275 15.25 6.86 -27.52
N ARG A 276 16.52 7.16 -27.24
CA ARG A 276 17.18 6.87 -25.96
C ARG A 276 16.81 7.83 -24.82
N GLN A 277 16.22 8.99 -25.13
CA GLN A 277 15.79 9.96 -24.13
C GLN A 277 14.45 9.59 -23.48
N LEU A 278 13.65 8.69 -24.06
CA LEU A 278 12.38 8.26 -23.45
C LEU A 278 12.40 6.75 -23.20
N ILE A 279 12.46 6.36 -21.93
CA ILE A 279 12.50 4.95 -21.53
C ILE A 279 11.12 4.51 -21.04
N ASP A 280 10.49 3.61 -21.80
CA ASP A 280 9.21 2.99 -21.48
C ASP A 280 9.33 1.45 -21.37
N GLU A 281 9.96 0.99 -20.29
CA GLU A 281 10.05 -0.44 -19.99
C GLU A 281 8.88 -0.89 -19.11
N PRO A 282 8.29 -2.07 -19.36
CA PRO A 282 7.24 -2.60 -18.50
C PRO A 282 7.80 -2.98 -17.12
N VAL A 283 6.94 -2.87 -16.12
CA VAL A 283 7.21 -3.26 -14.73
C VAL A 283 6.10 -4.19 -14.28
N PHE A 284 6.42 -5.25 -13.53
CA PHE A 284 5.45 -6.28 -13.09
C PHE A 284 5.62 -6.66 -11.61
N SER A 285 6.67 -6.15 -10.95
CA SER A 285 6.93 -6.36 -9.53
C SER A 285 7.48 -5.12 -8.85
N VAL A 286 7.45 -5.12 -7.51
CA VAL A 286 8.03 -4.04 -6.69
C VAL A 286 9.55 -3.98 -6.88
N GLU A 287 10.20 -5.14 -7.01
CA GLU A 287 11.64 -5.24 -7.24
C GLU A 287 12.05 -4.62 -8.59
N GLN A 288 11.26 -4.84 -9.64
CA GLN A 288 11.46 -4.19 -10.93
C GLN A 288 11.24 -2.68 -10.85
N LEU A 289 10.21 -2.23 -10.12
CA LEU A 289 9.97 -0.80 -9.88
C LEU A 289 11.13 -0.15 -9.11
N LEU A 290 11.64 -0.81 -8.06
CA LEU A 290 12.82 -0.36 -7.33
C LEU A 290 14.04 -0.25 -8.24
N THR A 291 14.25 -1.23 -9.14
CA THR A 291 15.36 -1.22 -10.11
C THR A 291 15.23 -0.03 -11.07
N GLN A 292 14.03 0.22 -11.59
CA GLN A 292 13.75 1.38 -12.43
C GLN A 292 13.99 2.70 -11.68
N LEU A 293 13.46 2.84 -10.46
CA LEU A 293 13.64 4.03 -9.61
C LEU A 293 15.11 4.28 -9.27
N ALA A 294 15.89 3.23 -9.00
CA ALA A 294 17.31 3.37 -8.69
C ALA A 294 18.11 4.01 -9.82
N THR A 295 17.69 3.82 -11.08
CA THR A 295 18.31 4.44 -12.26
C THR A 295 18.02 5.93 -12.41
N THR A 296 17.08 6.48 -11.62
CA THR A 296 16.68 7.89 -11.70
C THR A 296 17.49 8.75 -10.72
N GLU A 297 17.67 10.02 -11.04
CA GLU A 297 18.27 11.02 -10.14
C GLU A 297 17.23 11.72 -9.26
N MET A 298 16.05 11.96 -9.83
CA MET A 298 14.89 12.60 -9.21
C MET A 298 13.61 11.99 -9.79
N VAL A 299 12.51 12.10 -9.03
CA VAL A 299 11.22 11.53 -9.42
C VAL A 299 10.12 12.58 -9.32
N VAL A 300 9.29 12.68 -10.34
CA VAL A 300 8.02 13.41 -10.33
C VAL A 300 6.91 12.39 -10.42
N ALA A 301 6.08 12.22 -9.38
CA ALA A 301 5.13 11.11 -9.36
C ALA A 301 3.77 11.45 -8.71
N THR A 302 2.75 10.79 -9.24
CA THR A 302 1.37 10.84 -8.73
C THR A 302 1.02 9.63 -7.87
N ARG A 303 1.48 8.43 -8.27
CA ARG A 303 1.21 7.17 -7.55
C ARG A 303 1.95 7.14 -6.20
N PHE A 304 1.20 6.89 -5.12
CA PHE A 304 1.72 6.86 -3.75
C PHE A 304 2.97 5.98 -3.56
N HIS A 305 2.97 4.75 -4.06
CA HIS A 305 4.15 3.87 -3.88
C HIS A 305 5.33 4.23 -4.79
N ASN A 306 5.14 4.94 -5.91
CA ASN A 306 6.27 5.49 -6.66
C ASN A 306 7.00 6.54 -5.79
N ILE A 307 6.24 7.36 -5.05
CA ILE A 307 6.78 8.34 -4.11
C ILE A 307 7.49 7.62 -2.95
N VAL A 308 6.81 6.73 -2.23
CA VAL A 308 7.40 6.04 -1.06
C VAL A 308 8.66 5.26 -1.42
N LEU A 309 8.65 4.52 -2.53
CA LEU A 309 9.81 3.74 -2.95
C LEU A 309 10.96 4.62 -3.49
N ALA A 310 10.65 5.77 -4.10
CA ALA A 310 11.66 6.76 -4.45
C ALA A 310 12.34 7.34 -3.20
N LEU A 311 11.55 7.69 -2.18
CA LEU A 311 12.07 8.17 -0.89
C LEU A 311 12.95 7.12 -0.22
N LEU A 312 12.51 5.85 -0.20
CA LEU A 312 13.28 4.71 0.30
C LEU A 312 14.64 4.55 -0.40
N LEU A 313 14.71 4.86 -1.70
CA LEU A 313 15.94 4.84 -2.51
C LEU A 313 16.72 6.15 -2.47
N ASN A 314 16.38 7.04 -1.54
CA ASN A 314 16.99 8.36 -1.38
C ASN A 314 16.95 9.22 -2.66
N LYS A 315 15.83 9.15 -3.40
CA LYS A 315 15.60 9.97 -4.59
C LYS A 315 14.75 11.19 -4.21
N PRO A 316 15.20 12.43 -4.49
CA PRO A 316 14.36 13.61 -4.34
C PRO A 316 13.07 13.49 -5.16
N VAL A 317 11.93 13.86 -4.55
CA VAL A 317 10.61 13.73 -5.18
C VAL A 317 9.88 15.07 -5.29
N VAL A 318 9.24 15.31 -6.44
CA VAL A 318 8.12 16.25 -6.57
C VAL A 318 6.84 15.42 -6.66
N SER A 319 5.86 15.69 -5.80
CA SER A 319 4.63 14.89 -5.77
C SER A 319 3.44 15.63 -6.36
N ILE A 320 2.64 14.92 -7.14
CA ILE A 320 1.31 15.37 -7.57
C ILE A 320 0.28 14.65 -6.68
N ALA A 321 -0.21 15.37 -5.68
CA ALA A 321 -0.98 14.83 -4.57
C ALA A 321 -2.48 14.78 -4.89
N TYR A 322 -3.04 13.57 -4.95
CA TYR A 322 -4.50 13.35 -5.07
C TYR A 322 -5.17 13.06 -3.73
N ASP A 323 -4.40 12.80 -2.68
CA ASP A 323 -4.88 12.34 -1.39
C ASP A 323 -3.95 12.87 -0.28
N PRO A 324 -4.48 13.30 0.88
CA PRO A 324 -3.70 13.81 2.01
C PRO A 324 -2.57 12.89 2.50
N LYS A 325 -2.65 11.58 2.22
CA LYS A 325 -1.56 10.64 2.53
C LYS A 325 -0.25 10.98 1.81
N ILE A 326 -0.33 11.57 0.60
CA ILE A 326 0.85 11.99 -0.17
C ILE A 326 1.48 13.20 0.53
N ASP A 327 0.68 14.19 0.91
CA ASP A 327 1.17 15.35 1.65
C ASP A 327 1.79 14.93 2.99
N ALA A 328 1.18 13.97 3.70
CA ALA A 328 1.70 13.45 4.95
C ALA A 328 3.09 12.79 4.79
N VAL A 329 3.28 11.93 3.78
CA VAL A 329 4.58 11.27 3.57
C VAL A 329 5.64 12.24 3.07
N MET A 330 5.26 13.19 2.23
CA MET A 330 6.18 14.23 1.76
C MET A 330 6.59 15.18 2.89
N ALA A 331 5.67 15.55 3.78
CA ALA A 331 5.98 16.36 4.96
C ALA A 331 6.91 15.61 5.93
N ALA A 332 6.66 14.32 6.18
CA ALA A 332 7.52 13.48 7.00
C ALA A 332 8.95 13.36 6.41
N ALA A 333 9.07 13.39 5.08
CA ALA A 333 10.35 13.40 4.38
C ALA A 333 11.01 14.80 4.26
N GLY A 334 10.41 15.86 4.81
CA GLY A 334 10.93 17.23 4.69
C GLY A 334 10.69 17.88 3.31
N LEU A 335 9.80 17.31 2.49
CA LEU A 335 9.54 17.70 1.11
C LEU A 335 8.17 18.36 0.87
N ALA A 336 7.49 18.83 1.91
CA ALA A 336 6.16 19.45 1.79
C ALA A 336 6.11 20.59 0.76
N ALA A 337 7.20 21.36 0.62
CA ALA A 337 7.29 22.46 -0.34
C ALA A 337 7.28 21.99 -1.82
N TYR A 338 7.50 20.69 -2.07
CA TYR A 338 7.56 20.07 -3.40
C TYR A 338 6.28 19.28 -3.72
N CYS A 339 5.19 19.56 -3.01
CA CYS A 339 3.86 19.01 -3.30
C CYS A 339 3.04 19.97 -4.18
N GLN A 340 2.28 19.40 -5.10
CA GLN A 340 1.25 20.10 -5.87
C GLN A 340 -0.04 19.27 -5.85
N PRO A 341 -1.21 19.86 -5.55
CA PRO A 341 -2.48 19.17 -5.66
C PRO A 341 -2.76 18.74 -7.10
N ILE A 342 -3.26 17.52 -7.31
CA ILE A 342 -3.60 17.01 -8.65
C ILE A 342 -4.74 17.81 -9.32
N ASP A 343 -5.67 18.32 -8.51
CA ASP A 343 -6.85 19.05 -8.98
C ASP A 343 -6.49 20.50 -9.44
N ASP A 344 -5.31 21.01 -9.07
CA ASP A 344 -4.73 22.30 -9.48
C ASP A 344 -3.29 22.11 -10.00
N VAL A 345 -3.08 21.02 -10.75
CA VAL A 345 -1.80 20.78 -11.40
C VAL A 345 -1.59 21.82 -12.50
N ASP A 346 -0.45 22.47 -12.45
CA ASP A 346 -0.06 23.58 -13.31
C ASP A 346 1.39 23.40 -13.69
N LEU A 347 1.66 23.55 -14.99
CA LEU A 347 2.96 23.28 -15.58
C LEU A 347 4.06 24.20 -15.02
N GLN A 348 3.78 25.50 -14.87
CA GLN A 348 4.79 26.47 -14.44
C GLN A 348 5.21 26.20 -12.99
N LYS A 349 4.22 26.00 -12.12
CA LYS A 349 4.38 25.56 -10.73
C LYS A 349 5.17 24.24 -10.62
N LEU A 350 4.94 23.30 -11.53
CA LEU A 350 5.63 22.01 -11.55
C LEU A 350 7.10 22.16 -11.96
N VAL A 351 7.37 22.93 -13.02
CA VAL A 351 8.73 23.28 -13.48
C VAL A 351 9.52 24.04 -12.42
N GLU A 352 8.90 25.00 -11.74
CA GLU A 352 9.52 25.75 -10.64
C GLU A 352 9.93 24.82 -9.49
N ARG A 353 9.02 23.96 -9.02
CA ARG A 353 9.30 22.99 -7.95
C ARG A 353 10.40 22.01 -8.34
N PHE A 354 10.36 21.50 -9.57
CA PHE A 354 11.40 20.59 -10.09
C PHE A 354 12.76 21.28 -10.10
N SER A 355 12.86 22.48 -10.68
CA SER A 355 14.12 23.22 -10.78
C SER A 355 14.68 23.59 -9.40
N ARG A 356 13.81 23.97 -8.46
CA ARG A 356 14.20 24.23 -7.06
C ARG A 356 14.65 22.95 -6.35
N LEU A 357 14.04 21.81 -6.64
CA LEU A 357 14.43 20.54 -6.05
C LEU A 357 15.78 20.08 -6.59
N GLU A 358 16.02 20.27 -7.89
CA GLU A 358 17.30 19.97 -8.54
C GLU A 358 18.44 20.79 -7.92
N ALA A 359 18.25 22.11 -7.78
CA ALA A 359 19.22 23.01 -7.18
C ALA A 359 19.57 22.65 -5.72
N ASN A 360 18.65 22.05 -4.98
CA ASN A 360 18.82 21.67 -3.58
C ASN A 360 19.03 20.15 -3.37
N SER A 361 19.24 19.40 -4.46
CA SER A 361 19.16 17.94 -4.46
C SER A 361 20.12 17.26 -3.47
N GLU A 362 21.32 17.81 -3.28
CA GLU A 362 22.33 17.28 -2.36
C GLU A 362 21.95 17.44 -0.89
N THR A 363 21.47 18.62 -0.52
CA THR A 363 20.94 18.89 0.83
C THR A 363 19.73 18.01 1.11
N VAL A 364 18.80 17.92 0.15
CA VAL A 364 17.61 17.08 0.25
C VAL A 364 17.96 15.62 0.43
N LYS A 365 18.91 15.08 -0.32
CA LYS A 365 19.37 13.68 -0.17
C LYS A 365 19.96 13.42 1.22
N THR A 366 20.70 14.37 1.77
CA THR A 366 21.28 14.23 3.11
C THR A 366 20.20 14.15 4.18
N ASP A 367 19.21 15.03 4.11
CA ASP A 367 18.08 15.03 5.05
C ASP A 367 17.18 13.81 4.86
N LEU A 368 16.91 13.41 3.63
CA LEU A 368 16.08 12.26 3.30
C LEU A 368 16.69 10.96 3.82
N MET A 369 18.02 10.76 3.69
CA MET A 369 18.70 9.58 4.27
C MET A 369 18.44 9.46 5.78
N ARG A 370 18.55 10.58 6.50
CA ARG A 370 18.29 10.61 7.95
C ARG A 370 16.84 10.28 8.28
N GLN A 371 15.88 10.82 7.53
CA GLN A 371 14.45 10.53 7.76
C GLN A 371 14.11 9.06 7.46
N VAL A 372 14.66 8.49 6.39
CA VAL A 372 14.47 7.08 6.05
C VAL A 372 15.05 6.15 7.12
N GLU A 373 16.21 6.50 7.68
CA GLU A 373 16.80 5.74 8.79
C GLU A 373 15.90 5.76 10.03
N GLU A 374 15.38 6.94 10.38
CA GLU A 374 14.46 7.07 11.51
C GLU A 374 13.16 6.28 11.27
N HIS A 375 12.64 6.30 10.04
CA HIS A 375 11.46 5.51 9.68
C HIS A 375 11.70 4.01 9.84
N ARG A 376 12.87 3.51 9.41
CA ARG A 376 13.27 2.11 9.61
C ARG A 376 13.35 1.77 11.10
N ARG A 377 14.07 2.57 11.88
CA ARG A 377 14.25 2.38 13.32
C ARG A 377 12.91 2.27 14.06
N VAL A 378 11.98 3.18 13.77
CA VAL A 378 10.65 3.20 14.40
C VAL A 378 9.78 2.04 13.93
N LEU A 379 9.92 1.55 12.68
CA LEU A 379 9.26 0.33 12.24
C LEU A 379 9.83 -0.93 12.92
N ASP A 380 11.13 -0.99 13.16
CA ASP A 380 11.74 -2.11 13.89
C ASP A 380 11.19 -2.20 15.32
N GLU A 381 10.99 -1.06 15.99
CA GLU A 381 10.30 -0.98 17.28
C GLU A 381 8.85 -1.49 17.20
N GLN A 382 8.13 -1.12 16.14
CA GLN A 382 6.76 -1.61 15.88
C GLN A 382 6.73 -3.13 15.78
N TYR A 383 7.60 -3.70 14.95
CA TYR A 383 7.69 -5.14 14.76
C TYR A 383 8.07 -5.86 16.05
N ALA A 384 8.98 -5.31 16.85
CA ALA A 384 9.32 -5.86 18.17
C ALA A 384 8.10 -5.94 19.10
N VAL A 385 7.20 -4.94 19.09
CA VAL A 385 5.93 -5.00 19.83
C VAL A 385 5.03 -6.13 19.32
N ILE A 386 4.88 -6.25 17.99
CA ILE A 386 4.07 -7.29 17.36
C ILE A 386 4.59 -8.70 17.69
N PHE A 387 5.90 -8.92 17.60
CA PHE A 387 6.51 -10.23 17.84
C PHE A 387 6.47 -10.61 19.32
N ARG A 388 6.66 -9.67 20.25
CA ARG A 388 6.39 -9.91 21.69
C ARG A 388 4.94 -10.28 21.95
N MET A 389 4.00 -9.61 21.29
CA MET A 389 2.58 -9.96 21.37
C MET A 389 2.31 -11.37 20.81
N PHE A 390 3.04 -11.82 19.79
CA PHE A 390 2.94 -13.17 19.26
C PHE A 390 3.45 -14.24 20.25
N ALA A 391 4.64 -14.02 20.83
CA ALA A 391 5.32 -14.95 21.74
C ALA A 391 4.63 -15.11 23.10
N THR A 392 4.04 -14.06 23.67
CA THR A 392 3.34 -14.11 24.98
C THR A 392 2.14 -15.07 25.04
N THR A 393 1.76 -15.67 23.92
CA THR A 393 0.67 -16.66 23.85
C THR A 393 1.07 -18.04 24.39
N ASP A 394 2.37 -18.32 24.60
CA ASP A 394 2.87 -19.63 25.08
C ASP A 394 2.85 -19.82 26.61
N VAL A 395 2.75 -18.75 27.41
CA VAL A 395 2.98 -18.83 28.87
C VAL A 395 1.71 -19.12 29.68
N ALA A 396 0.52 -19.09 29.07
CA ALA A 396 -0.75 -19.25 29.80
C ALA A 396 -1.20 -20.73 30.01
N THR A 397 -0.40 -21.72 29.61
CA THR A 397 -0.74 -23.14 29.79
C THR A 397 0.43 -23.96 30.33
N ALA A 398 0.77 -23.74 31.61
CA ALA A 398 1.37 -24.78 32.44
C ALA A 398 1.18 -24.43 33.93
N PRO A 399 0.39 -25.18 34.72
CA PRO A 399 0.53 -25.12 36.16
C PRO A 399 1.86 -25.77 36.53
N ARG A 400 2.80 -24.99 37.08
CA ARG A 400 3.99 -25.52 37.74
C ARG A 400 3.51 -26.36 38.93
N VAL A 401 3.50 -27.68 38.77
CA VAL A 401 3.44 -28.61 39.90
C VAL A 401 4.73 -28.42 40.69
N SER A 402 4.57 -27.93 41.91
CA SER A 402 5.63 -27.88 42.92
C SER A 402 6.09 -29.30 43.22
N GLN A 403 7.29 -29.67 42.79
CA GLN A 403 7.95 -30.85 43.33
C GLN A 403 8.58 -30.47 44.68
N SER A 404 8.02 -31.03 45.73
CA SER A 404 8.58 -31.04 47.07
C SER A 404 9.90 -31.80 47.07
N HIS A 405 11.00 -31.12 47.41
CA HIS A 405 12.26 -31.76 47.75
C HIS A 405 12.12 -32.50 49.09
N THR A 406 12.18 -33.83 49.04
CA THR A 406 12.65 -34.66 50.16
C THR A 406 13.95 -35.31 49.73
N GLN A 407 15.06 -34.83 50.28
CA GLN A 407 16.36 -35.52 50.22
C GLN A 407 16.31 -36.77 51.10
N PRO A 408 16.92 -37.88 50.66
CA PRO A 408 17.56 -38.80 51.58
C PRO A 408 19.08 -38.74 51.41
N SER A 409 19.72 -38.86 52.57
CA SER A 409 21.14 -38.84 52.89
C SER A 409 22.01 -39.79 52.07
N VAL A 410 23.20 -39.28 51.75
CA VAL A 410 24.40 -39.97 51.28
C VAL A 410 24.82 -41.13 52.23
N PRO A 411 25.49 -42.16 51.70
CA PRO A 411 26.75 -42.54 52.31
C PRO A 411 27.91 -42.57 51.30
N LYS A 412 29.04 -42.04 51.78
CA LYS A 412 30.37 -41.99 51.18
C LYS A 412 30.85 -43.39 50.82
N TRP A 413 31.47 -43.54 49.65
CA TRP A 413 32.87 -43.97 49.43
C TRP A 413 33.36 -43.34 48.14
#